data_AF-A0A401RRP8-F1
#
_entry.id   AF-A0A401RRP8-F1
#
_cell.length_a   1.000
_cell.length_b   1.000
_cell.length_c   1.000
_cell.angle_alpha   90.00
_cell.angle_beta   90.00
_cell.angle_gamma   90.00
#
_symmetry.space_group_name_H-M   'P 1'
#
loop_
_entity.id
_entity.type
_entity.pdbx_description
1 polymer ?
#
loop_
_entity_poly.entity_id
_entity_poly.type
_entity_poly.pdbx_seq_one_letter_code
_entity_poly.pdbx_strand_id
1 'polypeptide(L)'
;MENVLLNERGHLKLTDFGFSRRLCRGERAYTICGTMQYMAPEVLQGGPYSHAADWWSLGVLLFALLIGKFPVEPQCDHTSMLLSVVHTDMKPPSCVVSQALSFLLTELLCRDPQLRLHHFDVFSEHRSFHGLSFDPESLQKLPLKLHLSNDESSTPVNPDPSLFRGFDYDLLHVTGCQRQDSR
;
A
#
# COMPACT_ATOMS: atom_id res chain seq x y z
N MET A 1 -4.79 -5.19 5.76
CA MET A 1 -3.77 -4.90 4.74
C MET A 1 -3.59 -6.17 3.92
N GLU A 2 -4.27 -6.27 2.79
CA GLU A 2 -4.38 -7.54 2.05
C GLU A 2 -3.46 -7.58 0.83
N ASN A 3 -3.03 -6.41 0.34
CA ASN A 3 -2.30 -6.28 -0.92
C ASN A 3 -0.79 -6.02 -0.75
N VAL A 4 -0.25 -6.27 0.45
CA VAL A 4 1.18 -6.14 0.76
C VAL A 4 1.67 -7.44 1.41
N LEU A 5 2.54 -8.16 0.72
CA LEU A 5 3.10 -9.44 1.16
C LEU A 5 4.57 -9.28 1.56
N LEU A 6 5.05 -10.16 2.44
CA LEU A 6 6.47 -10.28 2.77
C LEU A 6 7.05 -11.51 2.06
N ASN A 7 8.21 -11.35 1.40
CA ASN A 7 8.96 -12.48 0.87
C ASN A 7 9.78 -13.19 1.98
N GLU A 8 10.40 -14.32 1.65
CA GLU A 8 11.26 -15.09 2.57
C GLU A 8 12.46 -14.32 3.12
N ARG A 9 12.84 -13.22 2.45
CA ARG A 9 13.94 -12.32 2.87
C ARG A 9 13.44 -11.13 3.70
N GLY A 10 12.14 -11.05 3.98
CA GLY A 10 11.51 -9.97 4.74
C GLY A 10 11.26 -8.69 3.93
N HIS A 11 11.28 -8.74 2.60
CA HIS A 11 10.96 -7.59 1.73
C HIS A 11 9.48 -7.53 1.38
N LEU A 12 8.95 -6.32 1.33
CA LEU A 12 7.57 -6.07 0.92
C LEU A 12 7.42 -6.22 -0.60
N LYS A 13 6.33 -6.88 -1.00
CA LYS A 13 5.87 -7.00 -2.38
C LYS A 13 4.41 -6.60 -2.45
N LEU A 14 4.06 -5.77 -3.43
CA LEU A 14 2.67 -5.50 -3.76
C LEU A 14 2.08 -6.70 -4.49
N THR A 15 0.86 -7.06 -4.12
CA THR A 15 0.05 -8.07 -4.82
C THR A 15 -1.28 -7.43 -5.24
N ASP A 16 -1.99 -8.10 -6.13
CA ASP A 16 -3.31 -7.69 -6.65
C ASP A 16 -3.31 -6.34 -7.40
N PHE A 17 -3.22 -6.45 -8.72
CA PHE A 17 -3.30 -5.33 -9.66
C PHE A 17 -4.67 -5.23 -10.35
N GLY A 18 -5.72 -5.86 -9.79
CA GLY A 18 -7.05 -5.94 -10.41
C GLY A 18 -7.73 -4.59 -10.66
N PHE A 19 -7.37 -3.57 -9.88
CA PHE A 19 -7.85 -2.18 -10.08
C PHE A 19 -6.80 -1.26 -10.72
N SER A 20 -5.62 -1.79 -11.07
CA SER A 20 -4.58 -0.97 -11.68
C SER A 20 -5.01 -0.48 -13.07
N ARG A 21 -4.69 0.79 -13.35
CA ARG A 21 -4.98 1.39 -14.65
C ARG A 21 -3.80 2.24 -15.10
N ARG A 22 -3.42 2.08 -16.37
CA ARG A 22 -2.45 2.97 -17.00
C ARG A 22 -3.15 4.28 -17.36
N LEU A 23 -2.65 5.38 -16.81
CA LEU A 23 -3.06 6.73 -17.16
C LEU A 23 -1.87 7.42 -17.83
N CYS A 24 -2.09 7.98 -19.01
CA CYS A 24 -1.16 8.90 -19.64
C CYS A 24 -1.16 10.26 -18.93
N ARG A 25 -0.14 11.07 -19.19
CA ARG A 25 -0.05 12.42 -18.61
C ARG A 25 -1.30 13.23 -18.96
N GLY A 26 -1.99 13.74 -17.93
CA GLY A 26 -3.21 14.51 -18.08
C GLY A 26 -4.50 13.68 -18.11
N GLU A 27 -4.42 12.35 -18.24
CA GLU A 27 -5.60 11.50 -18.16
C GLU A 27 -6.16 11.43 -16.73
N ARG A 28 -7.44 11.08 -16.64
CA ARG A 28 -8.20 10.93 -15.41
C ARG A 28 -9.02 9.66 -15.46
N ALA A 29 -9.17 9.02 -14.31
CA ALA A 29 -10.10 7.92 -14.11
C ALA A 29 -11.33 8.44 -13.33
N TYR A 30 -12.44 7.70 -13.43
CA TYR A 30 -13.74 8.09 -12.85
C TYR A 30 -14.40 6.95 -12.06
N THR A 31 -13.83 5.74 -12.12
CA THR A 31 -14.43 4.56 -11.50
C THR A 31 -14.18 4.58 -10.00
N ILE A 32 -15.25 4.50 -9.22
CA ILE A 32 -15.19 4.26 -7.78
C ILE A 32 -14.96 2.76 -7.56
N CYS A 33 -13.72 2.36 -7.31
CA CYS A 33 -13.34 0.96 -7.08
C CYS A 33 -12.17 0.85 -6.09
N GLY A 34 -12.09 -0.29 -5.40
CA GLY A 34 -11.13 -0.55 -4.34
C GLY A 34 -11.75 -0.59 -2.94
N THR A 35 -10.90 -0.68 -1.91
CA THR A 35 -11.33 -0.74 -0.51
C THR A 35 -11.59 0.67 0.03
N MET A 36 -12.83 0.96 0.43
CA MET A 36 -13.31 2.31 0.78
C MET A 36 -12.41 3.07 1.78
N GLN A 37 -11.82 2.37 2.75
CA GLN A 37 -10.97 2.99 3.77
C GLN A 37 -9.68 3.62 3.22
N TYR A 38 -9.19 3.14 2.08
CA TYR A 38 -7.99 3.65 1.44
C TYR A 38 -8.29 4.71 0.38
N MET A 39 -9.55 4.90 -0.01
CA MET A 39 -9.92 5.80 -1.10
C MET A 39 -9.71 7.27 -0.74
N ALA A 40 -9.19 8.03 -1.70
CA ALA A 40 -9.06 9.47 -1.60
C ALA A 40 -10.44 10.18 -1.69
N PRO A 41 -10.60 11.38 -1.12
CA PRO A 41 -11.86 12.12 -1.16
C PRO A 41 -12.40 12.32 -2.59
N GLU A 42 -11.52 12.62 -3.54
CA GLU A 42 -11.89 12.84 -4.94
C GLU A 42 -12.37 11.56 -5.64
N VAL A 43 -11.90 10.39 -5.20
CA VAL A 43 -12.36 9.08 -5.70
C VAL A 43 -13.72 8.77 -5.11
N LEU A 44 -13.90 8.98 -3.80
CA LEU A 44 -15.18 8.77 -3.11
C LEU A 44 -16.29 9.68 -3.63
N GLN A 45 -15.95 10.88 -4.11
CA GLN A 45 -16.88 11.80 -4.76
C GLN A 45 -17.35 11.33 -6.15
N GLY A 46 -16.69 10.30 -6.74
CA GLY A 46 -16.94 9.87 -8.12
C GLY A 46 -16.42 10.85 -9.17
N GLY A 47 -15.53 11.76 -8.79
CA GLY A 47 -14.93 12.74 -9.67
C GLY A 47 -13.75 12.19 -10.47
N PRO A 48 -13.19 13.00 -11.40
CA PRO A 48 -11.94 12.67 -12.06
C PRO A 48 -10.78 12.61 -11.06
N TYR A 49 -10.08 11.49 -10.98
CA TYR A 49 -8.88 11.34 -10.17
C TYR A 49 -7.66 10.97 -11.00
N SER A 50 -6.48 11.13 -10.40
CA SER A 50 -5.17 10.88 -11.00
C SER A 50 -4.31 10.04 -10.05
N HIS A 51 -3.03 9.86 -10.37
CA HIS A 51 -2.05 9.18 -9.51
C HIS A 51 -1.94 9.77 -8.09
N ALA A 52 -2.39 11.01 -7.86
CA ALA A 52 -2.46 11.61 -6.52
C ALA A 52 -3.32 10.78 -5.53
N ALA A 53 -4.28 9.97 -6.02
CA ALA A 53 -5.10 9.10 -5.18
C ALA A 53 -4.28 7.97 -4.53
N ASP A 54 -3.23 7.49 -5.20
CA ASP A 54 -2.35 6.45 -4.66
C ASP A 54 -1.53 6.98 -3.46
N TRP A 55 -1.14 8.25 -3.50
CA TRP A 55 -0.42 8.92 -2.42
C TRP A 55 -1.27 9.12 -1.17
N TRP A 56 -2.57 9.37 -1.35
CA TRP A 56 -3.52 9.34 -0.23
C TRP A 56 -3.58 7.94 0.40
N SER A 57 -3.70 6.91 -0.44
CA SER A 57 -3.74 5.51 0.01
C SER A 57 -2.48 5.14 0.78
N LEU A 58 -1.31 5.63 0.36
CA LEU A 58 -0.04 5.51 1.08
C LEU A 58 -0.09 6.20 2.45
N GLY A 59 -0.68 7.40 2.54
CA GLY A 59 -0.88 8.10 3.80
C GLY A 59 -1.78 7.32 4.77
N VAL A 60 -2.88 6.75 4.29
CA VAL A 60 -3.78 5.90 5.10
C VAL A 60 -3.05 4.65 5.57
N LEU A 61 -2.29 4.00 4.69
CA LEU A 61 -1.48 2.83 5.02
C LEU A 61 -0.45 3.15 6.10
N LEU A 62 0.31 4.25 5.95
CA LEU A 62 1.31 4.69 6.90
C LEU A 62 0.68 5.02 8.26
N PHE A 63 -0.47 5.69 8.27
CA PHE A 63 -1.23 5.95 9.50
C PHE A 63 -1.61 4.64 10.19
N ALA A 64 -2.17 3.68 9.45
CA ALA A 64 -2.58 2.39 10.01
C ALA A 64 -1.39 1.59 10.56
N LEU A 65 -0.22 1.66 9.90
CA LEU A 65 1.01 1.02 10.39
C LEU A 65 1.52 1.65 11.69
N LEU A 66 1.41 2.98 11.83
CA LEU A 66 1.92 3.70 13.01
C LEU A 66 0.97 3.61 14.22
N ILE A 67 -0.34 3.67 13.98
CA ILE A 67 -1.35 3.76 15.05
C ILE A 67 -2.00 2.39 15.32
N GLY A 68 -1.88 1.43 14.40
CA GLY A 68 -2.54 0.11 14.49
C GLY A 68 -4.02 0.13 14.13
N LYS A 69 -4.58 1.28 13.75
CA LYS A 69 -5.97 1.46 13.31
C LYS A 69 -6.06 2.44 12.16
N PHE A 70 -7.13 2.35 11.37
CA PHE A 70 -7.41 3.31 10.31
C PHE A 70 -7.72 4.70 10.88
N PRO A 71 -7.46 5.77 10.12
CA PRO A 71 -7.85 7.12 10.53
C PRO A 71 -9.38 7.31 10.55
N VAL A 72 -10.11 6.53 9.73
CA VAL A 72 -11.57 6.57 9.62
C VAL A 72 -12.12 5.15 9.65
N GLU A 73 -13.17 4.95 10.44
CA GLU A 73 -13.89 3.68 10.53
C GLU A 73 -14.62 3.36 9.21
N PRO A 74 -14.69 2.08 8.81
CA PRO A 74 -15.34 1.69 7.57
C PRO A 74 -16.83 2.06 7.60
N GLN A 75 -17.32 2.61 6.50
CA GLN A 75 -18.74 2.95 6.32
C GLN A 75 -19.41 1.99 5.34
N CYS A 76 -20.75 1.99 5.32
CA CYS A 76 -21.54 1.10 4.46
C CYS A 76 -21.49 1.50 2.98
N ASP A 77 -21.25 2.78 2.67
CA ASP A 77 -21.23 3.30 1.32
C ASP A 77 -20.21 4.44 1.14
N HIS A 78 -19.90 4.76 -0.11
CA HIS A 78 -18.90 5.76 -0.48
C HIS A 78 -19.28 7.19 -0.07
N THR A 79 -20.57 7.54 -0.01
CA THR A 79 -21.03 8.87 0.41
C THR A 79 -20.83 9.03 1.91
N SER A 80 -21.23 8.03 2.70
CA SER A 80 -20.97 8.00 4.14
C SER A 80 -19.47 8.03 4.44
N MET A 81 -18.67 7.26 3.70
CA MET A 81 -17.21 7.27 3.81
C MET A 81 -16.62 8.65 3.51
N LEU A 82 -17.07 9.31 2.43
CA LEU A 82 -16.64 10.66 2.08
C LEU A 82 -16.93 11.65 3.20
N LEU A 83 -18.13 11.61 3.78
CA LEU A 83 -18.49 12.48 4.89
C LEU A 83 -17.56 12.26 6.08
N SER A 84 -17.28 11.01 6.45
CA SER A 84 -16.34 10.71 7.54
C SER A 84 -14.93 11.25 7.23
N VAL A 85 -14.40 11.01 6.01
CA VAL A 85 -13.08 11.51 5.60
C VAL A 85 -13.00 13.05 5.62
N VAL A 86 -14.08 13.74 5.25
CA VAL A 86 -14.12 15.21 5.24
C VAL A 86 -14.17 15.78 6.66
N HIS A 87 -14.91 15.15 7.58
CA HIS A 87 -15.15 15.68 8.93
C HIS A 87 -14.15 15.21 9.99
N THR A 88 -13.43 14.12 9.75
CA THR A 88 -12.44 13.59 10.70
C THR A 88 -11.12 14.35 10.63
N ASP A 89 -10.52 14.68 11.79
CA ASP A 89 -9.14 15.15 11.81
C ASP A 89 -8.19 13.97 11.54
N MET A 90 -7.52 14.00 10.38
CA MET A 90 -6.64 12.93 9.91
C MET A 90 -5.26 12.98 10.57
N LYS A 91 -5.04 13.86 11.55
CA LYS A 91 -3.77 14.01 12.24
C LYS A 91 -3.53 12.88 13.23
N PRO A 92 -2.34 12.26 13.22
CA PRO A 92 -1.98 11.28 14.22
C PRO A 92 -1.83 11.95 15.61
N PRO A 93 -2.12 11.24 16.71
CA PRO A 93 -1.85 11.74 18.06
C PRO A 93 -0.39 12.11 18.24
N SER A 94 -0.11 13.32 18.74
CA SER A 94 1.25 13.86 18.89
C SER A 94 2.14 13.07 19.86
N CYS A 95 1.55 12.27 20.74
CA CYS A 95 2.29 11.39 21.67
C CYS A 95 2.82 10.10 21.02
N VAL A 96 2.32 9.74 19.82
CA VAL A 96 2.65 8.45 19.17
C VAL A 96 3.71 8.62 18.08
N VAL A 97 3.70 9.75 17.37
CA VAL A 97 4.56 9.96 16.20
C VAL A 97 5.49 11.16 16.39
N SER A 98 6.67 11.10 15.79
CA SER A 98 7.58 12.25 15.75
C SER A 98 6.95 13.41 14.97
N GLN A 99 7.37 14.64 15.28
CA GLN A 99 6.89 15.82 14.57
C GLN A 99 7.12 15.71 13.06
N ALA A 100 8.27 15.15 12.64
CA ALA A 100 8.56 14.92 11.23
C ALA A 100 7.55 13.95 10.59
N LEU A 101 7.27 12.81 11.20
CA LEU A 101 6.28 11.86 10.66
C LEU A 101 4.86 12.43 10.63
N SER A 102 4.49 13.26 11.63
CA SER A 102 3.20 13.96 11.64
C SER A 102 3.07 14.93 10.46
N PHE A 103 4.13 15.65 10.11
CA PHE A 103 4.16 16.50 8.93
C PHE A 103 4.00 15.70 7.64
N LEU A 104 4.77 14.61 7.47
CA LEU A 104 4.65 13.74 6.30
C LEU A 104 3.21 13.23 6.11
N LEU A 105 2.59 12.74 7.19
CA LEU A 105 1.21 12.26 7.16
C LEU A 105 0.23 13.38 6.78
N THR A 106 0.46 14.60 7.26
CA THR A 106 -0.38 15.75 6.91
C THR A 106 -0.28 16.09 5.42
N GLU A 107 0.91 15.98 4.83
CA GLU A 107 1.12 16.24 3.40
C GLU A 107 0.52 15.14 2.50
N LEU A 108 0.62 13.87 2.91
CA LEU A 108 0.01 12.73 2.21
C LEU A 108 -1.52 12.72 2.33
N LEU A 109 -2.06 13.08 3.50
CA LEU A 109 -3.50 13.12 3.81
C LEU A 109 -4.11 14.51 3.55
N CYS A 110 -3.48 15.30 2.68
CA CYS A 110 -4.07 16.55 2.20
C CYS A 110 -5.28 16.23 1.30
N ARG A 111 -6.43 16.82 1.63
CA ARG A 111 -7.69 16.56 0.91
C ARG A 111 -7.68 17.10 -0.51
N ASP A 112 -7.02 18.22 -0.74
CA ASP A 112 -6.85 18.77 -2.09
C ASP A 112 -5.77 17.98 -2.84
N PRO A 113 -6.12 17.23 -3.90
CA PRO A 113 -5.14 16.43 -4.64
C PRO A 113 -4.07 17.27 -5.36
N GLN A 114 -4.32 18.56 -5.63
CA GLN A 114 -3.31 19.44 -6.24
C GLN A 114 -2.24 19.89 -5.25
N LEU A 115 -2.59 20.00 -3.97
CA LEU A 115 -1.70 20.40 -2.89
C LEU A 115 -1.11 19.21 -2.12
N ARG A 116 -1.65 18.00 -2.35
CA ARG A 116 -1.17 16.76 -1.74
C ARG A 116 0.26 16.45 -2.18
N LEU A 117 1.06 15.88 -1.30
CA LEU A 117 2.35 15.31 -1.70
C LEU A 117 2.13 14.16 -2.69
N HIS A 118 2.60 14.33 -3.92
CA HIS A 118 2.44 13.32 -4.98
C HIS A 118 3.66 13.15 -5.89
N HIS A 119 4.80 13.68 -5.45
CA HIS A 119 6.07 13.58 -6.14
C HIS A 119 7.08 12.80 -5.31
N PHE A 120 7.67 11.78 -5.91
CA PHE A 120 8.64 10.93 -5.23
C PHE A 120 9.89 11.68 -4.78
N ASP A 121 10.38 12.62 -5.59
CA ASP A 121 11.59 13.39 -5.26
C ASP A 121 11.41 14.13 -3.92
N VAL A 122 10.29 14.83 -3.76
CA VAL A 122 9.92 15.54 -2.53
C VAL A 122 9.69 14.56 -1.36
N PHE A 123 9.02 13.43 -1.62
CA PHE A 123 8.78 12.41 -0.60
C PHE A 123 10.08 11.81 -0.05
N SER A 124 11.02 11.48 -0.93
CA SER A 124 12.28 10.83 -0.57
C SER A 124 13.21 11.72 0.26
N GLU A 125 13.11 13.04 0.09
CA GLU A 125 13.89 14.05 0.83
C GLU A 125 13.25 14.44 2.17
N HIS A 126 12.07 13.92 2.48
CA HIS A 126 11.34 14.31 3.68
C HIS A 126 12.12 13.97 4.96
N ARG A 127 12.13 14.88 5.95
CA ARG A 127 12.90 14.76 7.20
C ARG A 127 12.63 13.47 7.98
N SER A 128 11.44 12.88 7.81
CA SER A 128 11.09 11.57 8.39
C SER A 128 12.03 10.44 7.98
N PHE A 129 12.68 10.57 6.82
CA PHE A 129 13.60 9.59 6.26
C PHE A 129 15.07 9.98 6.43
N HIS A 130 15.38 10.93 7.33
CA HIS A 130 16.76 11.33 7.58
C HIS A 130 17.62 10.13 7.97
N GLY A 131 18.67 9.85 7.18
CA GLY A 131 19.56 8.70 7.36
C GLY A 131 19.10 7.41 6.67
N LEU A 132 17.98 7.43 5.95
CA LEU A 132 17.54 6.35 5.07
C LEU A 132 17.89 6.66 3.62
N SER A 133 18.30 5.63 2.89
CA SER A 133 18.52 5.71 1.44
C SER A 133 17.39 4.99 0.72
N PHE A 134 16.86 5.62 -0.33
CA PHE A 134 15.84 5.03 -1.20
C PHE A 134 16.44 4.24 -2.37
N ASP A 135 17.74 3.95 -2.33
CA ASP A 135 18.34 3.08 -3.34
C ASP A 135 17.79 1.63 -3.19
N PRO A 136 17.44 0.96 -4.30
CA PRO A 136 16.82 -0.37 -4.25
C PRO A 136 17.66 -1.42 -3.52
N GLU A 137 18.98 -1.30 -3.56
CA GLU A 137 19.87 -2.24 -2.89
C GLU A 137 19.84 -2.07 -1.37
N SER A 138 19.88 -0.84 -0.85
CA SER A 138 19.79 -0.56 0.58
C SER A 138 18.43 -0.94 1.14
N LEU A 139 17.34 -0.70 0.40
CA LEU A 139 16.00 -1.11 0.81
C LEU A 139 15.84 -2.64 0.88
N GLN A 140 16.62 -3.40 0.10
CA GLN A 140 16.67 -4.86 0.16
C GLN A 140 17.69 -5.42 1.16
N LYS A 141 18.61 -4.61 1.69
CA LYS A 141 19.68 -5.08 2.60
C LYS A 141 19.32 -5.02 4.08
N LEU A 142 18.20 -4.39 4.45
CA LEU A 142 17.67 -4.43 5.82
C LEU A 142 16.68 -5.58 5.97
N PRO A 143 17.10 -6.80 6.38
CA PRO A 143 16.14 -7.81 6.80
C PRO A 143 15.37 -7.26 8.00
N LEU A 144 14.06 -7.08 7.84
CA LEU A 144 13.18 -6.84 8.98
C LEU A 144 13.32 -8.04 9.92
N LYS A 145 13.84 -7.80 11.14
CA LYS A 145 13.74 -8.78 12.22
C LYS A 145 12.27 -8.85 12.62
N LEU A 146 11.53 -9.74 11.96
CA LEU A 146 10.16 -10.04 12.32
C LEU A 146 10.17 -10.75 13.68
N HIS A 147 9.83 -10.03 14.74
CA HIS A 147 9.41 -10.66 15.99
C HIS A 147 7.97 -11.12 15.80
N LEU A 148 7.78 -12.22 15.07
CA LEU A 148 6.55 -12.98 15.15
C LEU A 148 6.56 -13.59 16.55
N SER A 149 5.78 -13.03 17.48
CA SER A 149 5.46 -13.72 18.71
C SER A 149 4.66 -14.95 18.33
N ASN A 150 5.35 -16.06 18.06
CA ASN A 150 4.75 -17.36 18.19
C ASN A 150 4.39 -17.49 19.67
N ASP A 151 3.10 -17.37 19.98
CA ASP A 151 2.57 -18.04 21.15
C ASP A 151 2.82 -19.53 20.91
N GLU A 152 3.90 -20.04 21.50
CA GLU A 152 4.26 -21.45 21.56
C GLU A 152 3.22 -22.21 22.40
N SER A 153 1.99 -22.32 21.89
CA SER A 153 0.94 -23.16 22.45
C SER A 153 -0.04 -23.73 21.42
N SER A 154 0.15 -23.52 20.12
CA SER A 154 -0.62 -24.24 19.10
C SER A 154 0.23 -25.29 18.41
N THR A 155 -0.15 -26.55 18.59
CA THR A 155 0.40 -27.74 17.91
C THR A 155 0.51 -27.51 16.39
N PRO A 156 1.50 -28.11 15.71
CA PRO A 156 1.67 -27.93 14.27
C PRO A 156 0.43 -28.43 13.53
N VAL A 157 -0.39 -27.49 13.04
CA VAL A 157 -1.49 -27.80 12.14
C VAL A 157 -0.86 -28.07 10.78
N ASN A 158 -0.82 -29.33 10.37
CA ASN A 158 -0.51 -29.70 8.99
C ASN A 158 -1.54 -29.01 8.09
N PRO A 159 -1.11 -28.09 7.19
CA PRO A 159 -2.06 -27.44 6.29
C PRO A 159 -2.68 -28.48 5.37
N ASP A 160 -4.01 -28.49 5.30
CA ASP A 160 -4.78 -29.41 4.45
C ASP A 160 -4.38 -29.21 2.97
N PRO A 161 -3.89 -30.26 2.28
CA PRO A 161 -3.54 -30.20 0.86
C PRO A 161 -4.71 -29.80 -0.05
N SER A 162 -5.96 -29.86 0.44
CA SER A 162 -7.15 -29.43 -0.30
C SER A 162 -7.26 -27.90 -0.45
N LEU A 163 -6.56 -27.12 0.39
CA LEU A 163 -6.62 -25.65 0.38
C LEU A 163 -6.02 -25.01 -0.89
N PHE A 164 -5.22 -25.77 -1.65
CA PHE A 164 -4.52 -25.29 -2.84
C PHE A 164 -5.03 -25.90 -4.15
N ARG A 165 -6.12 -26.67 -4.13
CA ARG A 165 -6.69 -27.32 -5.34
C ARG A 165 -7.17 -26.37 -6.45
N GLY A 166 -7.22 -25.06 -6.19
CA GLY A 166 -7.58 -24.05 -7.19
C GLY A 166 -6.40 -23.24 -7.73
N PHE A 167 -5.18 -23.48 -7.23
CA PHE A 167 -3.96 -22.90 -7.78
C PHE A 167 -3.31 -23.91 -8.72
N ASP A 168 -3.81 -24.00 -9.95
CA ASP A 168 -3.09 -24.68 -11.03
C ASP A 168 -1.84 -23.85 -11.37
N TYR A 169 -0.78 -24.09 -10.62
CA TYR A 169 0.57 -23.68 -10.96
C TYR A 169 1.23 -24.88 -11.64
N ASP A 170 1.03 -25.01 -12.94
CA ASP A 170 1.74 -25.98 -13.79
C ASP A 170 3.23 -25.64 -13.80
N LEU A 171 3.93 -26.12 -12.78
CA LEU A 171 5.39 -26.09 -12.67
C LEU A 171 5.95 -27.43 -13.13
N LEU A 172 5.62 -27.80 -14.36
CA LEU A 172 6.27 -28.90 -15.08
C LEU A 172 6.49 -28.46 -16.53
N HIS A 173 7.63 -27.83 -16.79
CA HIS A 173 8.50 -28.12 -17.94
C HIS A 173 9.73 -27.19 -17.91
N VAL A 174 10.64 -27.45 -16.96
CA VAL A 174 12.07 -27.22 -17.23
C VAL A 174 12.64 -28.55 -17.67
N THR A 175 12.73 -28.76 -18.98
CA THR A 175 13.78 -29.59 -19.59
C THR A 175 13.90 -29.23 -21.08
N GLY A 176 15.10 -28.85 -21.51
CA GLY A 176 15.59 -29.17 -22.86
C GLY A 176 15.61 -28.05 -23.90
N CYS A 177 16.75 -27.35 -23.99
CA CYS A 177 17.60 -27.26 -25.18
C CYS A 177 16.92 -27.14 -26.58
N GLN A 178 17.05 -26.00 -27.27
CA GLN A 178 18.09 -25.77 -28.29
C GLN A 178 17.86 -24.46 -29.09
N ARG A 179 18.99 -23.85 -29.43
CA ARG A 179 19.18 -22.77 -30.40
C ARG A 179 18.55 -23.10 -31.75
N GLN A 180 17.97 -22.11 -32.43
CA GLN A 180 18.00 -22.06 -33.89
C GLN A 180 18.40 -20.66 -34.36
N ASP A 181 19.60 -20.62 -34.94
CA ASP A 181 20.05 -19.64 -35.92
C ASP A 181 19.46 -19.96 -37.30
N SER A 182 19.14 -18.89 -38.04
CA SER A 182 19.23 -18.73 -39.51
C SER A 182 18.49 -19.70 -40.46
N ARG A 183 17.52 -19.16 -41.20
CA ARG A 183 17.63 -18.84 -42.65
C ARG A 183 16.47 -17.94 -43.09
#